data_AF-A0A8J5KA99-F1
#
_entry.id   AF-A0A8J5KA99-F1
#
_cell.length_a   1.000
_cell.length_b   1.000
_cell.length_c   1.000
_cell.angle_alpha   90.00
_cell.angle_beta   90.00
_cell.angle_gamma   90.00
#
_symmetry.space_group_name_H-M   'P 1'
#
loop_
_entity.id
_entity.type
_entity.pdbx_description
1 polymer ?
#
loop_
_entity_poly.entity_id
_entity_poly.type
_entity_poly.pdbx_seq_one_letter_code
_entity_poly.pdbx_strand_id
1 'polypeptide(L)'
;MAMDPDKKKEIVADLEAFRSGKDFYAKIGKPWKYGYLLSGSPGTDKSTMIATIANYLDYDIYDLELTSLFIETTGMSIIVIEDIDYSLDLTSERKKKKDDKEDDDKEDSNDGKPPVKPPGDNEKQSKVTLSGLLNFINGYMVGVRR
;
A
#
# COMPACT_ATOMS: atom_id res chain seq x y z
N MET A 1 -21.84 3.10 -16.23
CA MET A 1 -22.88 2.13 -15.81
C MET A 1 -23.10 2.38 -14.33
N ALA A 2 -24.32 2.69 -13.91
CA ALA A 2 -24.57 3.15 -12.54
C ALA A 2 -24.55 1.99 -11.53
N MET A 3 -23.90 2.21 -10.38
CA MET A 3 -23.93 1.31 -9.23
C MET A 3 -25.38 0.96 -8.84
N ASP A 4 -25.59 -0.28 -8.37
CA ASP A 4 -26.88 -0.72 -7.84
C ASP A 4 -27.38 0.26 -6.75
N PRO A 5 -28.61 0.81 -6.88
CA PRO A 5 -29.17 1.75 -5.92
C PRO A 5 -29.15 1.27 -4.47
N ASP A 6 -29.32 -0.02 -4.23
CA ASP A 6 -29.36 -0.56 -2.88
C ASP A 6 -27.95 -0.65 -2.27
N LYS A 7 -26.95 -1.01 -3.08
CA LYS A 7 -25.54 -0.93 -2.65
C LYS A 7 -25.11 0.51 -2.36
N LYS A 8 -25.62 1.47 -3.14
CA LYS A 8 -25.35 2.88 -2.89
C LYS A 8 -25.90 3.32 -1.53
N LYS A 9 -27.13 2.91 -1.18
CA LYS A 9 -27.72 3.21 0.14
C LYS A 9 -26.94 2.58 1.28
N GLU A 10 -26.51 1.33 1.11
CA GLU A 10 -25.70 0.62 2.11
C GLU A 10 -24.40 1.40 2.42
N ILE A 11 -23.70 1.84 1.38
CA ILE A 11 -22.46 2.61 1.55
C ILE A 11 -22.71 3.96 2.21
N VAL A 12 -23.77 4.67 1.84
CA VAL A 12 -24.10 5.95 2.50
C VAL A 12 -24.41 5.74 3.98
N ALA A 13 -25.20 4.72 4.33
CA ALA A 13 -25.53 4.40 5.72
C ALA A 13 -24.27 4.03 6.53
N ASP A 14 -23.36 3.27 5.93
CA ASP A 14 -22.09 2.88 6.53
C ASP A 14 -21.16 4.08 6.76
N LEU A 15 -21.08 5.01 5.80
CA LEU A 15 -20.35 6.27 5.93
C LEU A 15 -20.90 7.15 7.05
N GLU A 16 -22.22 7.22 7.22
CA GLU A 16 -22.86 7.95 8.32
C GLU A 16 -22.57 7.32 9.68
N ALA A 17 -22.58 5.99 9.77
CA ALA A 17 -22.19 5.26 10.97
C ALA A 17 -20.73 5.53 11.33
N PHE A 18 -19.82 5.51 10.35
CA PHE A 18 -18.42 5.87 10.56
C PHE A 18 -18.27 7.31 11.06
N ARG A 19 -18.96 8.27 10.41
CA ARG A 19 -18.90 9.70 10.74
C ARG A 19 -19.34 9.98 12.18
N SER A 20 -20.44 9.35 12.61
CA SER A 20 -21.00 9.49 13.96
C SER A 20 -20.24 8.69 15.03
N GLY A 21 -19.46 7.68 14.63
CA GLY A 21 -18.71 6.81 15.54
C GLY A 21 -17.46 7.43 16.19
N LYS A 22 -17.08 8.66 15.86
CA LYS A 22 -15.80 9.28 16.31
C LYS A 22 -15.55 9.15 17.82
N ASP A 23 -16.54 9.50 18.63
CA ASP A 23 -16.44 9.45 20.10
C ASP A 23 -16.36 8.02 20.64
N PHE A 24 -17.05 7.08 19.96
CA PHE A 24 -16.98 5.66 20.31
C PHE A 24 -15.57 5.11 20.12
N TYR A 25 -14.94 5.40 18.97
CA TYR A 25 -13.56 5.00 18.68
C TYR A 25 -12.57 5.60 19.69
N ALA A 26 -12.74 6.87 20.03
CA ALA A 26 -11.93 7.54 21.05
C ALA A 26 -12.08 6.87 22.43
N LYS A 27 -13.30 6.53 22.84
CA LYS A 27 -13.60 5.90 24.13
C LYS A 27 -12.94 4.53 24.30
N ILE A 28 -12.85 3.74 23.23
CA ILE A 28 -12.23 2.41 23.25
C ILE A 28 -10.73 2.45 22.88
N GLY A 29 -10.15 3.64 22.68
CA GLY A 29 -8.74 3.82 22.34
C GLY A 29 -8.35 3.26 20.98
N LYS A 30 -9.30 3.15 20.03
CA LYS A 30 -9.02 2.68 18.67
C LYS A 30 -8.87 3.85 17.70
N PRO A 31 -7.97 3.75 16.71
CA PRO A 31 -7.88 4.74 15.64
C PRO A 31 -9.22 4.87 14.90
N TRP A 32 -9.72 6.10 14.76
CA TRP A 32 -10.91 6.39 13.98
C TRP A 32 -10.57 6.36 12.48
N LYS A 33 -10.57 5.14 11.92
CA LYS A 33 -10.24 4.84 10.53
C LYS A 33 -11.26 3.86 9.98
N TYR A 34 -11.55 3.97 8.68
CA TYR A 34 -12.44 3.08 7.94
C TYR A 34 -11.87 2.82 6.55
N GLY A 35 -12.12 1.64 5.98
CA GLY A 35 -11.51 1.22 4.72
C GLY A 35 -12.49 0.52 3.79
N TYR A 36 -12.48 0.90 2.52
CA TYR A 36 -13.20 0.22 1.44
C TYR A 36 -12.22 -0.41 0.47
N LEU A 37 -12.62 -1.54 -0.12
CA LEU A 37 -11.93 -2.14 -1.27
C LEU A 37 -12.88 -2.09 -2.46
N LEU A 38 -12.53 -1.28 -3.47
CA LEU A 38 -13.30 -1.17 -4.71
C LEU A 38 -12.65 -2.03 -5.79
N SER A 39 -13.33 -3.12 -6.17
CA SER A 39 -12.87 -4.03 -7.23
C SER A 39 -13.83 -4.03 -8.42
N GLY A 40 -13.29 -4.28 -9.60
CA GLY A 40 -14.04 -4.29 -10.86
C GLY A 40 -13.15 -4.02 -12.05
N SER A 41 -13.63 -4.31 -13.26
CA SER A 41 -12.93 -4.06 -14.51
C SER A 41 -12.53 -2.58 -14.66
N PRO A 42 -11.48 -2.25 -15.44
CA PRO A 42 -11.18 -0.87 -15.78
C PRO A 42 -12.39 -0.15 -16.38
N GLY A 43 -12.61 1.12 -16.00
CA GLY A 43 -13.73 1.93 -16.51
C GLY A 43 -15.07 1.77 -15.76
N THR A 44 -15.11 1.13 -14.59
CA THR A 44 -16.33 0.98 -13.77
C THR A 44 -16.54 2.12 -12.75
N ASP A 45 -16.23 3.36 -13.12
CA ASP A 45 -16.53 4.58 -12.33
C ASP A 45 -15.99 4.56 -10.87
N LYS A 46 -15.00 3.71 -10.53
CA LYS A 46 -14.41 3.57 -9.19
C LYS A 46 -13.88 4.91 -8.66
N SER A 47 -13.08 5.61 -9.47
CA SER A 47 -12.54 6.93 -9.11
C SER A 47 -13.65 7.99 -8.98
N THR A 48 -14.70 7.92 -9.81
CA THR A 48 -15.89 8.79 -9.69
C THR A 48 -16.62 8.55 -8.37
N MET A 49 -16.69 7.30 -7.92
CA MET A 49 -17.29 6.96 -6.65
C MET A 49 -16.49 7.49 -5.46
N ILE A 50 -15.15 7.38 -5.50
CA ILE A 50 -14.26 7.98 -4.48
C ILE A 50 -14.49 9.49 -4.41
N ALA A 51 -14.50 10.18 -5.56
CA ALA A 51 -14.77 11.61 -5.61
C ALA A 51 -16.16 11.97 -5.05
N THR A 52 -17.17 11.13 -5.31
CA THR A 52 -18.52 11.34 -4.77
C THR A 52 -18.55 11.20 -3.25
N ILE A 53 -17.85 10.22 -2.69
CA ILE A 53 -17.75 10.00 -1.23
C ILE A 53 -17.01 11.16 -0.56
N ALA A 54 -15.89 11.61 -1.14
CA ALA A 54 -15.13 12.75 -0.64
C ALA A 54 -16.00 14.01 -0.54
N ASN A 55 -16.72 14.32 -1.61
CA ASN A 55 -17.66 15.45 -1.64
C ASN A 55 -18.80 15.29 -0.64
N TYR A 56 -19.31 14.08 -0.45
CA TYR A 56 -20.38 13.80 0.53
C TYR A 56 -19.93 14.04 1.97
N LEU A 57 -18.68 13.68 2.28
CA LEU A 57 -18.11 13.81 3.63
C LEU A 57 -17.43 15.17 3.88
N ASP A 58 -17.17 15.94 2.82
CA ASP A 58 -16.33 17.15 2.84
C ASP A 58 -14.88 16.83 3.25
N TYR A 59 -14.31 15.77 2.66
CA TYR A 59 -12.97 15.25 2.99
C TYR A 59 -11.98 15.48 1.85
N ASP A 60 -10.71 15.72 2.21
CA ASP A 60 -9.60 15.83 1.26
C ASP A 60 -9.25 14.46 0.68
N ILE A 61 -8.89 14.39 -0.61
CA ILE A 61 -8.44 13.14 -1.27
C ILE A 61 -6.92 13.19 -1.46
N TYR A 62 -6.24 12.13 -1.01
CA TYR A 62 -4.81 11.92 -1.21
C TYR A 62 -4.58 10.64 -2.00
N ASP A 63 -3.86 10.75 -3.10
CA ASP A 63 -3.40 9.60 -3.86
C ASP A 63 -2.04 9.13 -3.32
N LEU A 64 -1.95 7.86 -2.91
CA LEU A 64 -0.73 7.25 -2.42
C LEU A 64 -0.05 6.49 -3.55
N GLU A 65 0.97 7.11 -4.13
CA GLU A 65 1.89 6.39 -4.98
C GLU A 65 2.71 5.40 -4.15
N LEU A 66 2.66 4.11 -4.54
CA LEU A 66 3.44 3.03 -3.93
C LEU A 66 4.96 3.21 -4.08
N THR A 67 5.46 4.30 -4.67
CA THR A 67 6.87 4.67 -4.71
C THR A 67 7.31 5.45 -3.46
N SER A 68 6.37 6.07 -2.73
CA SER A 68 6.62 6.89 -1.54
C SER A 68 5.54 6.68 -0.47
N LEU A 69 5.86 5.91 0.58
CA LEU A 69 4.95 5.62 1.71
C LEU A 69 4.88 6.74 2.77
N PHE A 70 5.02 8.01 2.37
CA PHE A 70 5.00 9.12 3.32
C PHE A 70 4.01 10.19 2.86
N ILE A 71 2.88 10.27 3.57
CA ILE A 71 1.88 11.32 3.38
C ILE A 71 1.51 11.86 4.74
N GLU A 72 1.63 13.17 4.90
CA GLU A 72 1.02 13.91 6.00
C GLU A 72 -0.42 14.23 5.59
N THR A 73 -1.38 13.73 6.37
CA THR A 73 -2.82 13.87 6.08
C THR A 73 -3.50 14.69 7.16
N THR A 74 -4.59 15.38 6.79
CA THR A 74 -5.46 16.08 7.72
C THR A 74 -6.40 15.09 8.43
N GLY A 75 -7.06 15.51 9.52
CA GLY A 75 -7.95 14.65 10.32
C GLY A 75 -9.26 14.23 9.65
N MET A 76 -9.48 14.57 8.37
CA MET A 76 -10.71 14.38 7.59
C MET A 76 -10.34 14.12 6.12
N SER A 77 -9.65 13.00 5.88
CA SER A 77 -9.07 12.67 4.58
C SER A 77 -9.44 11.27 4.10
N ILE A 78 -9.50 11.08 2.78
CA ILE A 78 -9.55 9.79 2.11
C ILE A 78 -8.18 9.53 1.47
N ILE A 79 -7.57 8.40 1.80
CA ILE A 79 -6.33 7.93 1.17
C ILE A 79 -6.69 6.88 0.15
N VAL A 80 -6.30 7.10 -1.10
CA VAL A 80 -6.51 6.18 -2.22
C VAL A 80 -5.22 5.41 -2.47
N ILE A 81 -5.34 4.10 -2.64
CA ILE A 81 -4.23 3.22 -3.01
C ILE A 81 -4.71 2.43 -4.22
N GLU A 82 -4.22 2.77 -5.40
CA GLU A 82 -4.57 2.10 -6.65
C GLU A 82 -3.64 0.92 -6.96
N ASP A 83 -4.07 0.02 -7.84
CA ASP A 83 -3.29 -1.09 -8.42
C ASP A 83 -2.47 -1.95 -7.41
N ILE A 84 -3.08 -2.22 -6.25
CA ILE A 84 -2.47 -3.04 -5.19
C ILE A 84 -2.15 -4.48 -5.61
N ASP A 85 -2.79 -4.98 -6.66
CA ASP A 85 -2.59 -6.31 -7.24
C ASP A 85 -1.40 -6.36 -8.21
N TYR A 86 -1.14 -5.29 -8.97
CA TYR A 86 -0.01 -5.20 -9.88
C TYR A 86 1.35 -5.22 -9.15
N SER A 87 1.40 -4.69 -7.92
CA SER A 87 2.60 -4.69 -7.07
C SER A 87 3.00 -6.08 -6.54
N LEU A 88 2.10 -7.09 -6.55
CA LEU A 88 2.34 -8.38 -5.89
C LEU A 88 3.31 -9.29 -6.67
N ASP A 89 3.47 -9.07 -7.97
CA ASP A 89 4.44 -9.83 -8.79
C ASP A 89 5.90 -9.58 -8.41
N LEU A 90 6.18 -8.53 -7.61
CA LEU A 90 7.51 -8.28 -7.02
C LEU A 90 7.85 -9.20 -5.83
N THR A 91 6.89 -9.98 -5.31
CA THR A 91 7.10 -10.93 -4.20
C THR A 91 7.46 -12.34 -4.65
N SER A 92 7.21 -12.67 -5.92
CA SER A 92 7.54 -13.94 -6.58
C SER A 92 9.03 -14.25 -6.50
N GLU A 93 9.88 -13.22 -6.50
CA GLU A 93 11.34 -13.38 -6.44
C GLU A 93 11.86 -13.84 -5.08
N ARG A 94 11.08 -13.73 -3.99
CA ARG A 94 11.53 -14.20 -2.67
C ARG A 94 11.59 -15.72 -2.56
N LYS A 95 10.89 -16.46 -3.44
CA LYS A 95 10.93 -17.93 -3.43
C LYS A 95 12.17 -18.50 -4.12
N LYS A 96 12.89 -17.75 -4.97
CA LYS A 96 14.03 -18.28 -5.73
C LYS A 96 15.37 -18.30 -4.97
N LYS A 97 15.49 -17.69 -3.78
CA LYS A 97 16.77 -17.64 -3.04
C LYS A 97 16.94 -18.71 -1.96
N LYS A 98 16.08 -19.74 -1.90
CA LYS A 98 16.19 -20.80 -0.89
C LYS A 98 16.76 -22.13 -1.36
N ASP A 99 17.03 -22.32 -2.66
CA ASP A 99 17.40 -23.64 -3.18
C ASP A 99 18.86 -23.78 -3.68
N ASP A 100 19.72 -22.76 -3.53
CA ASP A 100 21.14 -22.86 -3.95
C ASP A 100 22.09 -22.92 -2.74
N LYS A 101 21.95 -23.96 -1.91
CA LYS A 101 23.01 -24.40 -0.99
C LYS A 101 23.08 -25.92 -0.97
N GLU A 102 23.79 -26.48 -1.95
CA GLU A 102 24.43 -27.78 -1.82
C GLU A 102 25.81 -27.72 -2.51
N ASP A 103 26.74 -28.48 -1.92
CA ASP A 103 28.20 -28.38 -1.95
C ASP A 103 28.86 -28.81 -3.28
N ASP A 104 30.10 -28.37 -3.53
CA ASP A 104 31.26 -29.30 -3.58
C ASP A 104 32.61 -28.61 -3.87
N ASP A 105 33.64 -29.15 -3.22
CA ASP A 105 35.04 -28.76 -3.19
C ASP A 105 35.79 -28.87 -4.54
N LYS A 106 36.79 -27.98 -4.75
CA LYS A 106 38.17 -28.33 -5.18
C LYS A 106 39.09 -27.11 -5.32
N GLU A 107 40.28 -27.25 -4.74
CA GLU A 107 41.47 -26.38 -4.84
C GLU A 107 42.00 -26.33 -6.29
N ASP A 108 42.52 -25.17 -6.74
CA ASP A 108 43.98 -24.91 -6.84
C ASP A 108 44.31 -23.71 -7.80
N SER A 109 45.29 -22.90 -7.38
CA SER A 109 46.21 -22.06 -8.19
C SER A 109 45.74 -20.79 -8.94
N ASN A 110 45.93 -19.65 -8.26
CA ASN A 110 46.70 -18.44 -8.66
C ASN A 110 46.70 -17.98 -10.14
N ASP A 111 46.02 -16.87 -10.47
CA ASP A 111 46.64 -15.74 -11.20
C ASP A 111 45.79 -14.46 -11.11
N GLY A 112 46.46 -13.31 -11.01
CA GLY A 112 45.87 -12.04 -10.62
C GLY A 112 45.13 -11.30 -11.72
N LYS A 113 43.83 -11.02 -11.50
CA LYS A 113 43.15 -9.76 -11.88
C LYS A 113 41.71 -9.77 -11.32
N PRO A 114 41.26 -8.81 -10.50
CA PRO A 114 39.83 -8.67 -10.24
C PRO A 114 39.15 -8.21 -11.54
N PRO A 115 38.09 -8.89 -12.04
CA PRO A 115 37.31 -8.37 -13.14
C PRO A 115 36.57 -7.12 -12.63
N VAL A 116 36.86 -6.00 -13.29
CA VAL A 116 36.16 -4.73 -13.09
C VAL A 116 34.68 -4.97 -13.40
N LYS A 117 33.82 -4.97 -12.38
CA LYS A 117 32.37 -4.89 -12.58
C LYS A 117 32.05 -3.54 -13.25
N PRO A 118 31.28 -3.51 -14.34
CA PRO A 118 30.82 -2.25 -14.90
C PRO A 118 29.91 -1.54 -13.87
N PRO A 119 30.05 -0.22 -13.67
CA PRO A 119 29.12 0.54 -12.85
C PRO A 119 27.85 0.76 -13.67
N GLY A 120 26.86 -0.11 -13.47
CA GLY A 120 25.57 -0.03 -14.15
C GLY A 120 24.43 0.02 -13.13
N ASP A 121 23.90 1.24 -12.97
CA ASP A 121 22.57 1.59 -12.47
C ASP A 121 22.21 1.13 -11.06
N ASN A 122 22.68 1.93 -10.09
CA ASN A 122 21.97 2.15 -8.84
C ASN A 122 20.67 2.93 -9.12
N GLU A 123 19.70 2.32 -9.80
CA GLU A 123 18.32 2.70 -9.56
C GLU A 123 17.94 2.12 -8.20
N LYS A 124 18.14 2.92 -7.15
CA LYS A 124 17.40 2.76 -5.91
C LYS A 124 15.93 3.02 -6.22
N GLN A 125 15.26 2.11 -6.94
CA GLN A 125 13.82 2.00 -6.85
C GLN A 125 13.53 1.83 -5.37
N SER A 126 12.84 2.81 -4.79
CA SER A 126 12.31 2.74 -3.44
C SER A 126 11.36 1.56 -3.41
N LYS A 127 11.91 0.37 -3.12
CA LYS A 127 11.15 -0.87 -3.16
C LYS A 127 10.24 -0.88 -1.95
N VAL A 128 9.05 -0.30 -2.12
CA VAL A 128 7.98 -0.40 -1.15
C VAL A 128 7.64 -1.87 -0.98
N THR A 129 7.56 -2.28 0.28
CA THR A 129 7.22 -3.64 0.66
C THR A 129 5.78 -3.67 1.13
N LEU A 130 5.06 -4.77 0.89
CA LEU A 130 3.73 -4.98 1.47
C LEU A 130 3.72 -4.81 2.99
N SER A 131 4.81 -5.23 3.66
CA SER A 131 5.01 -4.97 5.09
C SER A 131 5.09 -3.48 5.42
N GLY A 132 5.77 -2.68 4.58
CA GLY A 132 5.84 -1.23 4.73
C GLY A 132 4.48 -0.57 4.55
N LEU A 133 3.72 -0.98 3.54
CA LEU A 133 2.36 -0.49 3.30
C LEU A 133 1.41 -0.85 4.45
N LEU A 134 1.49 -2.10 4.93
CA LEU A 134 0.66 -2.56 6.05
C LEU A 134 0.99 -1.80 7.35
N ASN A 135 2.27 -1.56 7.63
CA ASN A 135 2.69 -0.78 8.77
C ASN A 135 2.23 0.68 8.68
N PHE A 136 2.24 1.25 7.47
CA PHE A 136 1.71 2.59 7.19
C PHE A 136 0.20 2.65 7.48
N ILE A 137 -0.60 1.74 6.91
CA ILE A 137 -2.06 1.69 7.10
C ILE A 137 -2.42 1.55 8.59
N ASN A 138 -1.75 0.62 9.27
CA ASN A 138 -2.03 0.32 10.68
C ASN A 138 -1.54 1.41 11.65
N GLY A 139 -0.70 2.36 11.21
CA GLY A 139 -0.10 3.36 12.08
C GLY A 139 0.95 2.80 13.05
N TYR A 140 1.38 1.54 12.88
CA TYR A 140 2.51 0.95 13.60
C TYR A 140 3.83 1.34 12.92
N MET A 141 4.09 2.63 12.72
CA MET A 141 5.44 3.07 12.37
C MET A 141 6.30 3.01 13.63
N VAL A 142 6.89 1.85 13.89
CA VAL A 142 8.03 1.73 14.82
C VAL A 142 9.23 2.38 14.14
N GLY A 143 9.38 3.69 14.36
CA GLY A 143 10.60 4.40 14.05
C GLY A 143 11.69 3.94 15.00
N VAL A 144 12.53 2.98 14.59
CA VAL A 144 13.88 2.90 15.15
C VAL A 144 14.63 4.11 14.62
N ARG A 145 14.54 5.23 15.33
CA ARG A 145 15.51 6.31 15.21
C ARG A 145 16.85 5.72 15.67
N ARG A 146 17.83 5.67 14.78
CA ARG A 146 19.23 5.57 15.20
C ARG A 146 19.66 6.90 15.81
#